data_AF-A0A4U6LI31-F1
#
_entry.id   AF-A0A4U6LI31-F1
#
_cell.length_a   1.000
_cell.length_b   1.000
_cell.length_c   1.000
_cell.angle_alpha   90.00
_cell.angle_beta   90.00
_cell.angle_gamma   90.00
#
_symmetry.space_group_name_H-M   'P 1'
#
loop_
_entity.id
_entity.type
_entity.pdbx_description
1 polymer ?
#
loop_
_entity_poly.entity_id
_entity_poly.type
_entity_poly.pdbx_seq_one_letter_code
_entity_poly.pdbx_strand_id
1 'polypeptide(L)'
;MMTLRQMMPHMMMRSMIWQMILITENWNRMSNGHQMRILTKCLVMMSDLIMNKIMRPVFFLLFFFFSVPAISACLNEGDNVTLAGVLRKETVYGPPGWGEDPQNDEKMNYWFLYPDKLLGCFNSVDDDTRHYSKKMQIIMVDNQYNEYRKFLGKDVELSGKVMFADSPYHSTPVLIFHVSNVKAVKGD
;
A
#
# COMPACT_ATOMS: atom_id res chain seq x y z
N MET A 1 22.16 -9.63 -57.17
CA MET A 1 21.45 -10.82 -56.67
C MET A 1 22.01 -11.15 -55.29
N MET A 2 21.37 -10.65 -54.23
CA MET A 2 21.84 -10.77 -52.84
C MET A 2 21.44 -12.14 -52.28
N THR A 3 22.38 -12.87 -51.67
CA THR A 3 22.12 -14.21 -51.12
C THR A 3 21.28 -14.15 -49.84
N LEU A 4 20.39 -15.13 -49.64
CA LEU A 4 19.48 -15.30 -48.48
C LEU A 4 20.17 -15.17 -47.11
N ARG A 5 21.49 -15.38 -47.06
CA ARG A 5 22.33 -15.29 -45.86
C ARG A 5 22.66 -13.86 -45.39
N GLN A 6 22.49 -12.85 -46.26
CA GLN A 6 22.72 -11.43 -45.92
C GLN A 6 21.44 -10.67 -45.55
N MET A 7 20.25 -11.26 -45.72
CA MET A 7 18.97 -10.63 -45.38
C MET A 7 18.53 -10.83 -43.92
N MET A 8 19.05 -11.84 -43.22
CA MET A 8 18.65 -12.15 -41.85
C MET A 8 18.99 -11.08 -40.78
N PRO A 9 20.19 -10.46 -40.74
CA PRO A 9 20.48 -9.48 -39.69
C PRO A 9 19.67 -8.18 -39.82
N HIS A 10 19.23 -7.83 -41.03
CA HIS A 10 18.49 -6.60 -41.28
C HIS A 10 16.99 -6.70 -40.93
N MET A 11 16.41 -7.90 -40.99
CA MET A 11 15.04 -8.16 -40.53
C MET A 11 14.94 -8.30 -39.01
N MET A 12 15.92 -8.92 -38.35
CA MET A 12 15.94 -9.05 -36.89
C MET A 12 16.10 -7.69 -36.18
N MET A 13 16.94 -6.80 -36.73
CA MET A 13 17.18 -5.47 -36.14
C MET A 13 15.95 -4.56 -36.21
N ARG A 14 15.13 -4.62 -37.29
CA ARG A 14 13.87 -3.87 -37.38
C ARG A 14 12.80 -4.33 -36.38
N SER A 15 12.75 -5.64 -36.08
CA SER A 15 11.81 -6.21 -35.11
C SER A 15 12.12 -5.76 -33.67
N MET A 16 13.41 -5.76 -33.30
CA MET A 16 13.84 -5.34 -31.97
C MET A 16 13.60 -3.85 -31.71
N ILE A 17 13.84 -3.00 -32.71
CA ILE A 17 13.59 -1.55 -32.61
C ILE A 17 12.09 -1.28 -32.40
N TRP A 18 11.21 -1.98 -33.11
CA TRP A 18 9.77 -1.86 -32.92
C TRP A 18 9.30 -2.32 -31.53
N GLN A 19 9.89 -3.38 -30.98
CA GLN A 19 9.58 -3.83 -29.62
C GLN A 19 10.05 -2.82 -28.55
N MET A 20 11.22 -2.19 -28.73
CA MET A 20 11.69 -1.17 -27.79
C MET A 20 10.82 0.09 -27.82
N ILE A 21 10.36 0.53 -28.99
CA ILE A 21 9.45 1.68 -29.13
C ILE A 21 8.13 1.42 -28.38
N LEU A 22 7.54 0.23 -28.55
CA LEU A 22 6.30 -0.15 -27.86
C LEU A 22 6.46 -0.21 -26.32
N ILE A 23 7.64 -0.61 -25.84
CA ILE A 23 7.96 -0.64 -24.40
C ILE A 23 8.09 0.79 -23.85
N THR A 24 8.72 1.71 -24.59
CA THR A 24 8.86 3.10 -24.15
C THR A 24 7.54 3.87 -24.13
N GLU A 25 6.65 3.64 -25.10
CA GLU A 25 5.36 4.33 -25.19
C GLU A 25 4.38 3.91 -24.08
N ASN A 26 4.48 2.67 -23.57
CA ASN A 26 3.59 2.15 -22.53
C ASN A 26 4.23 2.01 -21.16
N TRP A 27 5.48 2.46 -20.97
CA TRP A 27 6.26 2.22 -19.75
C TRP A 27 5.48 2.58 -18.49
N ASN A 28 4.95 3.80 -18.41
CA ASN A 28 4.21 4.32 -17.25
C ASN A 28 2.85 3.65 -17.00
N ARG A 29 2.37 2.82 -17.93
CA ARG A 29 1.08 2.13 -17.85
C ARG A 29 1.21 0.65 -17.43
N MET A 30 2.44 0.16 -17.31
CA MET A 30 2.74 -1.23 -16.94
C MET A 30 2.81 -1.39 -15.42
N SER A 31 2.35 -2.52 -14.90
CA SER A 31 2.51 -2.85 -13.49
C SER A 31 3.99 -3.00 -13.12
N ASN A 32 4.35 -2.61 -11.89
CA ASN A 32 5.74 -2.63 -11.40
C ASN A 32 6.43 -3.99 -11.59
N GLY A 33 5.69 -5.10 -11.42
CA GLY A 33 6.23 -6.44 -11.63
C GLY A 33 6.59 -6.75 -13.08
N HIS A 34 5.89 -6.16 -14.06
CA HIS A 34 6.17 -6.36 -15.48
C HIS A 34 7.36 -5.49 -15.93
N GLN A 35 7.44 -4.25 -15.46
CA GLN A 35 8.61 -3.38 -15.69
C GLN A 35 9.90 -4.04 -15.17
N MET A 36 9.86 -4.62 -13.96
CA MET A 36 11.01 -5.32 -13.38
C MET A 36 11.45 -6.51 -14.25
N ARG A 37 10.53 -7.30 -14.82
CA ARG A 37 10.90 -8.40 -15.72
C ARG A 37 11.59 -7.92 -17.00
N ILE A 38 11.16 -6.79 -17.56
CA ILE A 38 11.77 -6.20 -18.75
C ILE A 38 13.17 -5.64 -18.43
N LEU A 39 13.31 -4.94 -17.30
CA LEU A 39 14.60 -4.45 -16.82
C LEU A 39 15.56 -5.60 -16.57
N THR A 40 15.12 -6.67 -15.90
CA THR A 40 15.97 -7.85 -15.65
C THR A 40 16.43 -8.50 -16.95
N LYS A 41 15.56 -8.63 -17.96
CA LYS A 41 15.96 -9.19 -19.25
C LYS A 41 16.96 -8.31 -20.01
N CYS A 42 16.75 -6.98 -20.01
CA CYS A 42 17.71 -6.04 -20.61
C CYS A 42 19.07 -6.08 -19.88
N LEU A 43 19.04 -6.19 -18.55
CA LEU A 43 20.24 -6.26 -17.71
C LEU A 43 21.05 -7.53 -17.98
N VAL A 44 20.39 -8.68 -18.13
CA VAL A 44 21.03 -9.95 -18.49
C VAL A 44 21.62 -9.87 -19.90
N MET A 45 20.89 -9.34 -20.88
CA MET A 45 21.41 -9.17 -22.24
C MET A 45 22.61 -8.23 -22.32
N MET A 46 22.62 -7.15 -21.53
CA MET A 46 23.75 -6.23 -21.44
C MET A 46 24.96 -6.87 -20.75
N SER A 47 24.73 -7.76 -19.78
CA SER A 47 25.81 -8.48 -19.09
C SER A 47 26.55 -9.45 -20.01
N ASP A 48 25.86 -10.09 -20.96
CA ASP A 48 26.49 -11.02 -21.91
C ASP A 48 27.33 -10.32 -22.99
N LEU A 49 27.04 -9.04 -23.31
CA LEU A 49 27.74 -8.25 -24.33
C LEU A 49 29.02 -7.55 -23.83
N ILE A 50 29.20 -7.36 -22.52
CA ILE A 50 30.27 -6.50 -21.95
C ILE A 50 31.26 -7.26 -21.04
N MET A 51 31.11 -8.56 -20.83
CA MET A 51 31.99 -9.31 -19.92
C MET A 51 33.37 -9.64 -20.50
N ASN A 52 34.27 -8.65 -20.50
CA ASN A 52 35.71 -8.90 -20.48
C ASN A 52 36.10 -9.35 -19.07
N LYS A 53 36.95 -10.40 -18.95
CA LYS A 53 37.20 -11.24 -17.75
C LYS A 53 37.68 -10.49 -16.49
N ILE A 54 37.92 -9.17 -16.57
CA ILE A 54 38.52 -8.33 -15.52
C ILE A 54 37.48 -7.44 -14.80
N MET A 55 36.30 -7.16 -15.39
CA MET A 55 35.30 -6.24 -14.81
C MET A 55 34.26 -6.90 -13.89
N ARG A 56 34.31 -8.23 -13.77
CA ARG A 56 33.34 -9.04 -13.04
C ARG A 56 33.25 -8.76 -11.53
N PRO A 57 34.35 -8.49 -10.76
CA PRO A 57 34.23 -8.23 -9.33
C PRO A 57 33.78 -6.79 -9.00
N VAL A 58 34.02 -5.83 -9.89
CA VAL A 58 33.63 -4.43 -9.71
C VAL A 58 32.10 -4.26 -9.87
N PHE A 59 31.50 -5.04 -10.76
CA PHE A 59 30.04 -5.01 -10.99
C PHE A 59 29.23 -5.53 -9.80
N PHE A 60 29.74 -6.56 -9.09
CA PHE A 60 29.10 -7.06 -7.87
C PHE A 60 29.22 -6.08 -6.69
N LEU A 61 30.30 -5.30 -6.63
CA LEU A 61 30.50 -4.29 -5.58
C LEU A 61 29.57 -3.07 -5.77
N LEU A 62 29.22 -2.72 -7.01
CA LEU A 62 28.26 -1.65 -7.31
C LEU A 62 26.79 -2.02 -7.03
N PHE A 63 26.44 -3.30 -7.08
CA PHE A 63 25.07 -3.76 -6.75
C PHE A 63 24.77 -3.73 -5.24
N PHE A 64 25.80 -3.70 -4.37
CA PHE A 64 25.62 -3.66 -2.93
C PHE A 64 25.24 -2.27 -2.39
N PHE A 65 25.44 -1.20 -3.17
CA PHE A 65 25.18 0.18 -2.76
C PHE A 65 23.84 0.76 -3.23
N PHE A 66 23.11 0.07 -4.12
CA PHE A 66 21.77 0.50 -4.54
C PHE A 66 20.68 -0.18 -3.69
N SER A 67 20.71 0.02 -2.37
CA SER A 67 19.50 -0.15 -1.57
C SER A 67 18.58 1.04 -1.86
N VAL A 68 17.74 0.93 -2.90
CA VAL A 68 16.67 1.92 -3.14
C VAL A 68 15.75 1.88 -1.92
N PRO A 69 15.60 2.97 -1.15
CA PRO A 69 14.61 3.00 -0.09
C PRO A 69 13.25 2.84 -0.77
N ALA A 70 12.48 1.83 -0.35
CA ALA A 70 11.11 1.67 -0.79
C ALA A 70 10.30 2.85 -0.22
N ILE A 71 10.12 3.89 -1.04
CA ILE A 71 9.18 4.96 -0.74
C ILE A 71 7.79 4.31 -0.81
N SER A 72 7.19 4.09 0.36
CA SER A 72 5.79 3.69 0.46
C SER A 72 4.95 4.77 -0.20
N ALA A 73 4.19 4.42 -1.23
CA ALA A 73 3.14 5.30 -1.74
C ALA A 73 2.15 5.61 -0.61
N CYS A 74 1.59 6.81 -0.60
CA CYS A 74 0.54 7.20 0.34
C CYS A 74 -0.75 6.45 0.04
N LEU A 75 -1.53 6.20 1.09
CA LEU A 75 -2.78 5.45 1.00
C LEU A 75 -3.90 6.32 0.44
N ASN A 76 -4.78 5.69 -0.33
CA ASN A 76 -5.97 6.27 -0.93
C ASN A 76 -7.24 5.64 -0.35
N GLU A 77 -8.37 6.33 -0.55
CA GLU A 77 -9.70 5.75 -0.37
C GLU A 77 -9.80 4.39 -1.08
N GLY A 78 -10.27 3.37 -0.36
CA GLY A 78 -10.49 2.02 -0.88
C GLY A 78 -9.27 1.10 -0.91
N ASP A 79 -8.07 1.60 -0.60
CA ASP A 79 -6.85 0.79 -0.51
C ASP A 79 -6.99 -0.30 0.57
N ASN A 80 -6.52 -1.50 0.28
CA ASN A 80 -6.52 -2.59 1.24
C ASN A 80 -5.40 -2.38 2.25
N VAL A 81 -5.72 -2.57 3.54
CA VAL A 81 -4.75 -2.44 4.64
C VAL A 81 -4.89 -3.59 5.62
N THR A 82 -3.77 -3.97 6.20
CA THR A 82 -3.67 -4.90 7.32
C THR A 82 -2.86 -4.23 8.41
N LEU A 83 -3.49 -4.03 9.57
CA LEU A 83 -2.93 -3.26 10.68
C LEU A 83 -2.92 -4.11 11.93
N ALA A 84 -1.78 -4.14 12.62
CA ALA A 84 -1.68 -4.69 13.95
C ALA A 84 -1.96 -3.60 15.00
N GLY A 85 -2.62 -3.95 16.09
CA GLY A 85 -2.84 -3.06 17.22
C GLY A 85 -3.96 -3.50 18.15
N VAL A 86 -4.29 -2.64 19.13
CA VAL A 86 -5.30 -2.96 20.14
C VAL A 86 -6.70 -2.55 19.66
N LEU A 87 -7.62 -3.51 19.61
CA LEU A 87 -9.03 -3.23 19.29
C LEU A 87 -9.80 -2.83 20.54
N ARG A 88 -10.43 -1.65 20.54
CA ARG A 88 -11.18 -1.12 21.68
C ARG A 88 -12.58 -0.67 21.29
N LYS A 89 -13.51 -0.73 22.25
CA LYS A 89 -14.81 -0.08 22.16
C LYS A 89 -14.79 1.13 23.08
N GLU A 90 -15.17 2.29 22.57
CA GLU A 90 -15.19 3.54 23.33
C GLU A 90 -16.49 4.29 23.13
N THR A 91 -16.90 5.03 24.15
CA THR A 91 -18.01 5.98 24.07
C THR A 91 -17.47 7.34 23.66
N VAL A 92 -18.10 7.96 22.66
CA VAL A 92 -17.85 9.34 22.22
C VAL A 92 -19.16 10.13 22.32
N TYR A 93 -19.05 11.45 22.37
CA TYR A 93 -20.20 12.36 22.46
C TYR A 93 -20.63 12.82 21.08
N GLY A 94 -21.93 12.76 20.83
CA GLY A 94 -22.60 13.17 19.60
C GLY A 94 -23.42 14.45 19.80
N PRO A 95 -24.42 14.71 18.94
CA PRO A 95 -25.22 15.92 19.03
C PRO A 95 -26.03 16.01 20.35
N PRO A 96 -26.49 17.22 20.73
CA PRO A 96 -26.25 18.49 20.03
C PRO A 96 -24.89 19.13 20.31
N GLY A 97 -24.24 18.82 21.44
CA GLY A 97 -23.05 19.49 21.96
C GLY A 97 -21.72 18.79 21.70
N TRP A 98 -21.67 17.61 21.07
CA TRP A 98 -20.43 16.94 20.62
C TRP A 98 -19.29 16.86 21.68
N GLY A 99 -19.65 16.82 22.96
CA GLY A 99 -18.74 16.81 24.11
C GLY A 99 -18.64 18.12 24.87
N GLU A 100 -19.29 19.19 24.41
CA GLU A 100 -19.44 20.46 25.13
C GLU A 100 -20.40 20.32 26.33
N ASP A 101 -21.41 19.45 26.22
CA ASP A 101 -22.32 19.11 27.32
C ASP A 101 -22.47 17.58 27.48
N PRO A 102 -21.44 16.89 28.03
CA PRO A 102 -21.42 15.44 28.15
C PRO A 102 -22.62 14.79 28.88
N GLN A 103 -23.40 15.56 29.65
CA GLN A 103 -24.57 15.05 30.35
C GLN A 103 -25.79 14.96 29.43
N ASN A 104 -25.92 15.90 28.51
CA ASN A 104 -27.07 16.03 27.60
C ASN A 104 -26.75 15.58 26.16
N ASP A 105 -25.48 15.37 25.84
CA ASP A 105 -25.04 14.88 24.53
C ASP A 105 -25.35 13.40 24.32
N GLU A 106 -25.67 13.05 23.07
CA GLU A 106 -25.84 11.66 22.66
C GLU A 106 -24.56 10.85 22.91
N LYS A 107 -24.70 9.67 23.51
CA LYS A 107 -23.57 8.76 23.74
C LYS A 107 -23.48 7.73 22.61
N MET A 108 -22.50 7.90 21.74
CA MET A 108 -22.25 6.99 20.63
C MET A 108 -21.14 6.00 21.00
N ASN A 109 -21.28 4.75 20.58
CA ASN A 109 -20.32 3.71 20.91
C ASN A 109 -19.65 3.18 19.65
N TYR A 110 -18.38 3.53 19.47
CA TYR A 110 -17.60 3.11 18.30
C TYR A 110 -16.50 2.15 18.67
N TRP A 111 -16.05 1.41 17.67
CA TRP A 111 -14.88 0.57 17.77
C TRP A 111 -13.70 1.28 17.13
N PHE A 112 -12.55 1.16 17.76
CA PHE A 112 -11.32 1.80 17.35
C PHE A 112 -10.20 0.77 17.34
N LEU A 113 -9.37 0.79 16.29
CA LEU A 113 -8.07 0.13 16.31
C LEU A 113 -7.02 1.17 16.69
N TYR A 114 -6.21 0.87 17.69
CA TYR A 114 -5.01 1.64 18.03
C TYR A 114 -3.82 0.96 17.37
N PRO A 115 -3.39 1.39 16.18
CA PRO A 115 -2.35 0.69 15.43
C PRO A 115 -0.99 0.81 16.12
N ASP A 116 -0.22 -0.29 16.13
CA ASP A 116 1.14 -0.33 16.70
C ASP A 116 2.09 0.62 15.97
N LYS A 117 1.83 0.82 14.68
CA LYS A 117 2.57 1.74 13.81
C LYS A 117 1.60 2.69 13.12
N LEU A 118 1.86 3.99 13.27
CA LEU A 118 1.13 5.02 12.55
C LEU A 118 1.36 4.86 11.03
N LEU A 119 0.27 4.97 10.26
CA LEU A 119 0.36 5.02 8.81
C LEU A 119 0.94 6.36 8.38
N GLY A 120 1.91 6.31 7.46
CA GLY A 120 2.81 7.42 7.20
C GLY A 120 2.22 8.57 6.39
N CYS A 121 1.27 8.30 5.48
CA CYS A 121 0.60 9.34 4.70
C CYS A 121 -0.68 8.84 3.98
N PHE A 122 -1.59 9.79 3.74
CA PHE A 122 -2.85 9.61 3.01
C PHE A 122 -3.00 10.73 1.97
N ASN A 123 -3.40 10.43 0.73
CA ASN A 123 -3.39 11.42 -0.36
C ASN A 123 -4.53 12.46 -0.32
N SER A 124 -5.67 12.14 0.30
CA SER A 124 -6.86 13.01 0.29
C SER A 124 -7.27 13.52 1.67
N VAL A 125 -6.40 13.34 2.66
CA VAL A 125 -6.58 13.93 4.00
C VAL A 125 -5.62 15.09 4.08
N ASP A 126 -6.15 16.30 4.32
CA ASP A 126 -5.30 17.48 4.47
C ASP A 126 -4.28 17.18 5.57
N ASP A 127 -3.05 17.38 5.18
CA ASP A 127 -1.91 17.17 6.02
C ASP A 127 -2.11 18.09 7.25
N ASP A 128 -2.65 19.32 7.20
CA ASP A 128 -2.90 20.14 8.41
C ASP A 128 -3.94 19.61 9.43
N THR A 129 -4.65 18.51 9.14
CA THR A 129 -5.31 17.70 10.19
C THR A 129 -4.32 16.86 11.04
N ARG A 130 -3.01 17.18 10.91
CA ARG A 130 -1.72 16.49 11.18
C ARG A 130 -1.42 16.00 12.60
N HIS A 131 -2.43 15.72 13.40
CA HIS A 131 -2.27 14.67 14.39
C HIS A 131 -3.23 13.56 13.99
N TYR A 132 -2.84 12.76 12.98
CA TYR A 132 -3.52 11.53 12.65
C TYR A 132 -3.94 10.86 13.95
N SER A 133 -5.24 10.63 14.09
CA SER A 133 -5.77 10.09 15.32
C SER A 133 -4.97 8.83 15.64
N LYS A 134 -4.46 8.74 16.88
CA LYS A 134 -3.71 7.56 17.38
C LYS A 134 -4.53 6.25 17.31
N LYS A 135 -5.73 6.33 16.76
CA LYS A 135 -6.74 5.32 16.60
C LYS A 135 -7.48 5.54 15.29
N MET A 136 -8.01 4.49 14.69
CA MET A 136 -8.87 4.55 13.51
C MET A 136 -10.22 3.96 13.88
N GLN A 137 -11.30 4.69 13.57
CA GLN A 137 -12.65 4.16 13.72
C GLN A 137 -12.84 2.98 12.77
N ILE A 138 -13.46 1.92 13.27
CA ILE A 138 -13.78 0.73 12.51
C ILE A 138 -15.27 0.72 12.20
N ILE A 139 -15.62 0.57 10.93
CA ILE A 139 -16.98 0.39 10.45
C ILE A 139 -17.13 -1.07 10.04
N MET A 140 -17.87 -1.82 10.84
CA MET A 140 -18.26 -3.20 10.54
C MET A 140 -19.72 -3.25 10.07
N VAL A 141 -20.05 -4.25 9.26
CA VAL A 141 -21.40 -4.49 8.73
C VAL A 141 -21.99 -5.79 9.27
N ASP A 142 -23.29 -5.97 9.12
CA ASP A 142 -24.00 -7.20 9.49
C ASP A 142 -23.70 -7.67 10.93
N ASN A 143 -23.39 -8.95 11.11
CA ASN A 143 -23.13 -9.57 12.41
C ASN A 143 -21.67 -9.47 12.86
N GLN A 144 -20.80 -8.75 12.13
CA GLN A 144 -19.36 -8.72 12.39
C GLN A 144 -19.01 -8.18 13.79
N TYR A 145 -19.77 -7.20 14.30
CA TYR A 145 -19.58 -6.72 15.67
C TYR A 145 -19.76 -7.81 16.72
N ASN A 146 -20.70 -8.75 16.51
CA ASN A 146 -20.88 -9.88 17.42
C ASN A 146 -19.79 -10.93 17.23
N GLU A 147 -19.41 -11.22 15.98
CA GLU A 147 -18.35 -12.18 15.63
C GLU A 147 -16.99 -11.78 16.24
N TYR A 148 -16.64 -10.50 16.15
CA TYR A 148 -15.35 -9.97 16.56
C TYR A 148 -15.32 -9.42 17.98
N ARG A 149 -16.43 -9.47 18.73
CA ARG A 149 -16.50 -9.01 20.12
C ARG A 149 -15.47 -9.68 21.03
N LYS A 150 -15.15 -10.94 20.76
CA LYS A 150 -14.12 -11.72 21.47
C LYS A 150 -12.71 -11.12 21.39
N PHE A 151 -12.48 -10.16 20.51
CA PHE A 151 -11.21 -9.47 20.31
C PHE A 151 -11.13 -8.09 20.96
N LEU A 152 -12.21 -7.58 21.55
CA LEU A 152 -12.16 -6.31 22.29
C LEU A 152 -11.16 -6.40 23.44
N GLY A 153 -10.31 -5.38 23.55
CA GLY A 153 -9.23 -5.26 24.52
C GLY A 153 -7.98 -6.07 24.21
N LYS A 154 -7.91 -6.74 23.05
CA LYS A 154 -6.77 -7.58 22.64
C LYS A 154 -5.98 -6.94 21.50
N ASP A 155 -4.72 -7.33 21.40
CA ASP A 155 -3.92 -7.12 20.21
C ASP A 155 -4.39 -8.02 19.08
N VAL A 156 -4.69 -7.38 17.94
CA VAL A 156 -5.21 -8.02 16.75
C VAL A 156 -4.45 -7.58 15.52
N GLU A 157 -4.47 -8.43 14.50
CA GLU A 157 -4.27 -8.02 13.13
C GLU A 157 -5.65 -7.90 12.46
N LEU A 158 -5.97 -6.70 11.99
CA LEU A 158 -7.23 -6.35 11.35
C LEU A 158 -6.98 -6.00 9.89
N SER A 159 -7.73 -6.64 8.98
CA SER A 159 -7.69 -6.37 7.55
C SER A 159 -8.99 -5.73 7.07
N GLY A 160 -8.89 -4.71 6.24
CA GLY A 160 -10.02 -3.99 5.66
C GLY A 160 -9.58 -3.03 4.58
N LYS A 161 -10.36 -1.98 4.37
CA LYS A 161 -10.08 -0.92 3.41
C LYS A 161 -9.99 0.44 4.11
N VAL A 162 -9.20 1.35 3.55
CA VAL A 162 -9.11 2.76 3.99
C VAL A 162 -10.35 3.52 3.56
N MET A 163 -10.95 4.27 4.48
CA MET A 163 -12.03 5.23 4.18
C MET A 163 -11.73 6.57 4.83
N PHE A 164 -12.01 7.66 4.14
CA PHE A 164 -11.93 9.02 4.65
C PHE A 164 -13.27 9.47 5.21
N ALA A 165 -13.22 10.28 6.26
CA ALA A 165 -14.42 10.76 6.94
C ALA A 165 -15.28 11.65 6.02
N ASP A 166 -16.51 11.22 5.76
CA ASP A 166 -17.49 11.97 4.95
C ASP A 166 -18.78 12.34 5.72
N SER A 167 -18.75 12.31 7.06
CA SER A 167 -19.91 12.67 7.89
C SER A 167 -19.48 13.18 9.26
N PRO A 168 -20.29 14.01 9.94
CA PRO A 168 -20.00 14.46 11.31
C PRO A 168 -20.02 13.32 12.33
N TYR A 169 -20.59 12.16 11.99
CA TYR A 169 -20.62 10.97 12.85
C TYR A 169 -19.33 10.12 12.76
N HIS A 170 -18.43 10.45 11.83
CA HIS A 170 -17.10 9.84 11.77
C HIS A 170 -16.18 10.54 12.78
N SER A 171 -15.72 9.78 13.77
CA SER A 171 -14.91 10.28 14.89
C SER A 171 -13.42 10.34 14.59
N THR A 172 -12.96 9.83 13.44
CA THR A 172 -11.56 9.89 12.99
C THR A 172 -11.49 10.29 11.52
N PRO A 173 -10.48 11.07 11.09
CA PRO A 173 -10.34 11.49 9.68
C PRO A 173 -10.15 10.31 8.72
N VAL A 174 -9.52 9.25 9.20
CA VAL A 174 -9.32 7.97 8.50
C VAL A 174 -9.98 6.86 9.30
N LEU A 175 -10.71 6.00 8.60
CA LEU A 175 -11.46 4.87 9.12
C LEU A 175 -11.03 3.59 8.40
N ILE A 176 -11.39 2.45 8.98
CA ILE A 176 -11.30 1.15 8.32
C ILE A 176 -12.72 0.61 8.11
N PHE A 177 -13.07 0.35 6.86
CA PHE A 177 -14.36 -0.22 6.45
C PHE A 177 -14.15 -1.52 5.66
N HIS A 178 -15.23 -2.23 5.34
CA HIS A 178 -15.17 -3.55 4.68
C HIS A 178 -14.18 -4.50 5.38
N VAL A 179 -14.32 -4.62 6.70
CA VAL A 179 -13.48 -5.51 7.50
C VAL A 179 -13.59 -6.92 6.95
N SER A 180 -12.47 -7.48 6.54
CA SER A 180 -12.38 -8.81 5.91
C SER A 180 -11.86 -9.87 6.84
N ASN A 181 -11.08 -9.49 7.86
CA ASN A 181 -10.55 -10.41 8.87
C ASN A 181 -10.16 -9.67 10.14
N VAL A 182 -10.35 -10.33 11.28
CA VAL A 182 -9.76 -9.95 12.57
C VAL A 182 -9.24 -11.22 13.23
N LYS A 183 -7.95 -11.25 13.56
CA LYS A 183 -7.31 -12.34 14.29
C LYS A 183 -6.50 -11.81 15.45
N ALA A 184 -6.40 -12.57 16.54
CA ALA A 184 -5.49 -12.24 17.62
C ALA A 184 -4.04 -12.36 17.14
N VAL A 185 -3.21 -11.39 17.50
CA VAL A 185 -1.76 -11.59 17.47
C VAL A 185 -1.46 -12.53 18.64
N LYS A 186 -0.79 -13.66 18.39
CA LYS A 186 -0.37 -14.53 19.48
C LYS A 186 0.59 -13.72 20.35
N GLY A 187 0.24 -13.50 21.61
CA GLY A 187 1.18 -12.97 22.59
C GLY A 187 2.33 -13.95 22.75
N ASP A 188 3.55 -13.43 22.74
CA ASP A 188 4.77 -14.15 23.12
C ASP A 188 4.68 -14.73 24.53
#